data_AF-A0AA91GJP2-F1
#
_entry.id   AF-A0AA91GJP2-F1
#
_cell.length_a   1.000
_cell.length_b   1.000
_cell.length_c   1.000
_cell.angle_alpha   90.00
_cell.angle_beta   90.00
_cell.angle_gamma   90.00
#
_symmetry.space_group_name_H-M   'P 1'
#
loop_
_entity.id
_entity.type
_entity.pdbx_description
1 polymer ?
#
loop_
_entity_poly.entity_id
_entity_poly.type
_entity_poly.pdbx_seq_one_letter_code
_entity_poly.pdbx_strand_id
1 'polypeptide(L)'
;MSLSIEQIEKRIKEVECFVVPSSSRYGRLLNWQNPPDPFWHYGIGLSDTHIFDTGRGLCPFERKEAKFVVGIDCIAFEPEQTIERLKQALYVFADWEYTVPGWNCEHFGRLIATDRPRCYQSRPIWWLCNLTTKGDHKTAHQVFRDYLKKVDPSLNR
;
A
#
# COMPACT_ATOMS: atom_id res chain seq x y z
N MET A 1 12.09 -4.80 9.42
CA MET A 1 12.61 -6.19 9.34
C MET A 1 12.18 -6.75 8.00
N SER A 2 13.09 -7.35 7.24
CA SER A 2 12.77 -8.00 5.97
C SER A 2 11.99 -9.29 6.21
N LEU A 3 10.86 -9.46 5.52
CA LEU A 3 10.11 -10.72 5.58
C LEU A 3 10.78 -11.80 4.72
N SER A 4 10.79 -13.06 5.19
CA SER A 4 11.11 -14.22 4.35
C SER A 4 9.98 -14.50 3.36
N ILE A 5 10.25 -15.30 2.33
CA ILE A 5 9.21 -15.75 1.38
C ILE A 5 8.05 -16.42 2.12
N GLU A 6 8.32 -17.31 3.08
CA GLU A 6 7.27 -17.97 3.88
C GLU A 6 6.40 -16.97 4.65
N GLN A 7 7.02 -15.89 5.17
CA GLN A 7 6.28 -14.82 5.84
C GLN A 7 5.44 -14.02 4.85
N ILE A 8 5.94 -13.75 3.65
CA ILE A 8 5.18 -13.08 2.58
C ILE A 8 3.97 -13.92 2.18
N GLU A 9 4.15 -15.22 1.93
CA GLU A 9 3.06 -16.15 1.63
C GLU A 9 2.01 -16.18 2.74
N LYS A 10 2.46 -16.15 4.00
CA LYS A 10 1.55 -16.05 5.15
C LYS A 10 0.75 -14.75 5.12
N ARG A 11 1.37 -13.61 4.81
CA ARG A 11 0.67 -12.31 4.70
C ARG A 11 -0.33 -12.29 3.55
N ILE A 12 0.00 -12.91 2.41
CA ILE A 12 -0.91 -13.04 1.28
C ILE A 12 -2.14 -13.87 1.69
N LYS A 13 -1.94 -15.02 2.35
CA LYS A 13 -3.04 -15.83 2.87
C LYS A 13 -3.91 -15.06 3.87
N GLU A 14 -3.30 -14.29 4.77
CA GLU A 14 -4.05 -13.42 5.69
C GLU A 14 -4.89 -12.40 4.92
N VAL A 15 -4.34 -11.74 3.89
CA VAL A 15 -5.11 -10.84 3.01
C VAL A 15 -6.31 -11.55 2.40
N GLU A 16 -6.10 -12.74 1.83
CA GLU A 16 -7.16 -13.53 1.20
C GLU A 16 -8.26 -13.93 2.18
N CYS A 17 -7.91 -14.27 3.43
CA CYS A 17 -8.90 -14.59 4.46
C CYS A 17 -9.81 -13.42 4.84
N PHE A 18 -9.34 -12.17 4.72
CA PHE A 18 -10.10 -10.98 5.11
C PHE A 18 -10.75 -10.25 3.93
N VAL A 19 -10.48 -10.67 2.70
CA VAL A 19 -11.09 -10.11 1.50
C VAL A 19 -12.57 -10.48 1.44
N VAL A 20 -13.42 -9.46 1.32
CA VAL A 20 -14.86 -9.62 1.08
C VAL A 20 -15.21 -8.79 -0.15
N PRO A 21 -15.32 -9.40 -1.36
CA PRO A 21 -15.53 -8.66 -2.60
C PRO A 21 -16.81 -7.82 -2.65
N SER A 22 -17.84 -8.21 -1.89
CA SER A 22 -19.09 -7.45 -1.76
C SER A 22 -18.98 -6.22 -0.86
N SER A 23 -17.86 -6.03 -0.16
CA SER A 23 -17.63 -4.85 0.68
C SER A 23 -17.45 -3.60 -0.17
N SER A 24 -18.06 -2.50 0.25
CA SER A 24 -17.84 -1.19 -0.36
C SER A 24 -16.38 -0.71 -0.28
N ARG A 25 -15.61 -1.28 0.65
CA ARG A 25 -14.21 -0.94 0.92
C ARG A 25 -13.22 -1.85 0.21
N TYR A 26 -13.68 -2.95 -0.39
CA TYR A 26 -12.85 -3.92 -1.08
C TYR A 26 -11.96 -3.25 -2.14
N GLY A 27 -10.65 -3.45 -2.03
CA GLY A 27 -9.65 -2.90 -2.97
C GLY A 27 -9.63 -1.37 -3.04
N ARG A 28 -10.24 -0.65 -2.11
CA ARG A 28 -10.25 0.83 -2.09
C ARG A 28 -9.11 1.37 -1.24
N LEU A 29 -8.52 2.49 -1.67
CA LEU A 29 -7.58 3.24 -0.84
C LEU A 29 -8.33 4.03 0.22
N LEU A 30 -7.95 3.81 1.48
CA LEU A 30 -8.56 4.40 2.64
C LEU A 30 -7.56 5.20 3.46
N ASN A 31 -8.04 6.16 4.24
CA ASN A 31 -7.23 6.90 5.20
C ASN A 31 -7.92 7.08 6.55
N TRP A 32 -7.14 7.29 7.60
CA TRP A 32 -7.62 7.58 8.94
C TRP A 32 -6.57 8.36 9.75
N GLN A 33 -6.99 8.88 10.91
CA GLN A 33 -6.10 9.47 11.91
C GLN A 33 -6.29 8.74 13.24
N ASN A 34 -5.25 8.71 14.07
CA ASN A 34 -5.30 8.10 15.38
C ASN A 34 -5.16 9.18 16.45
N PRO A 35 -6.23 9.78 16.99
CA PRO A 35 -6.08 10.79 18.03
C PRO A 35 -5.17 10.29 19.17
N PRO A 36 -4.13 11.05 19.58
CA PRO A 36 -3.82 12.44 19.24
C PRO A 36 -2.84 12.63 18.05
N ASP A 37 -2.48 11.59 17.32
CA ASP A 37 -1.58 11.60 16.17
C ASP A 37 -2.07 12.54 15.04
N PRO A 38 -1.31 13.60 14.70
CA PRO A 38 -1.66 14.50 13.60
C PRO A 38 -1.45 13.88 12.21
N PHE A 39 -0.85 12.68 12.13
CA PHE A 39 -0.53 12.04 10.87
C PHE A 39 -1.70 11.24 10.30
N TRP A 40 -1.94 11.41 9.00
CA TRP A 40 -2.82 10.55 8.22
C TRP A 40 -2.11 9.22 7.95
N HIS A 41 -2.83 8.14 8.23
CA HIS A 41 -2.47 6.78 7.86
C HIS A 41 -3.27 6.35 6.65
N TYR A 42 -2.72 5.45 5.85
CA TYR A 42 -3.32 4.98 4.61
C TYR A 42 -3.25 3.46 4.51
N GLY A 43 -4.23 2.85 3.87
CA GLY A 43 -4.27 1.41 3.69
C GLY A 43 -5.26 0.99 2.61
N ILE A 44 -5.20 -0.28 2.21
CA ILE A 44 -6.12 -0.88 1.24
C ILE A 44 -7.23 -1.59 2.01
N GLY A 45 -8.49 -1.31 1.69
CA GLY A 45 -9.62 -2.00 2.27
C GLY A 45 -9.72 -3.45 1.79
N LEU A 46 -9.91 -4.37 2.74
CA LEU A 46 -10.13 -5.79 2.47
C LEU A 46 -11.61 -6.15 2.64
N SER A 47 -12.23 -5.58 3.68
CA SER A 47 -13.65 -5.74 4.01
C SER A 47 -14.19 -4.49 4.72
N ASP A 48 -15.44 -4.56 5.17
CA ASP A 48 -16.07 -3.45 5.90
C ASP A 48 -15.35 -3.13 7.22
N THR A 49 -14.59 -4.09 7.75
CA THR A 49 -13.89 -3.98 9.04
C THR A 49 -12.38 -4.03 8.92
N HIS A 50 -11.82 -4.69 7.90
CA HIS A 50 -10.37 -4.92 7.78
C HIS A 50 -9.71 -4.11 6.68
N ILE A 51 -8.48 -3.68 6.96
CA ILE A 51 -7.58 -3.00 6.03
C ILE A 51 -6.20 -3.64 6.06
N PHE A 52 -5.40 -3.35 5.05
CA PHE A 52 -3.98 -3.68 4.96
C PHE A 52 -3.13 -2.41 4.87
N ASP A 53 -2.06 -2.30 5.66
CA ASP A 53 -1.06 -1.23 5.52
C ASP A 53 0.39 -1.69 5.73
N THR A 54 1.34 -0.78 5.49
CA THR A 54 2.77 -0.98 5.78
C THR A 54 3.20 -0.55 7.19
N GLY A 55 2.48 0.38 7.82
CA GLY A 55 2.80 0.98 9.13
C GLY A 55 2.68 0.01 10.32
N ARG A 56 1.94 -1.11 10.17
CA ARG A 56 1.80 -2.16 11.19
C ARG A 56 2.53 -3.47 10.86
N GLY A 57 3.50 -3.43 9.94
CA GLY A 57 4.31 -4.61 9.61
C GLY A 57 3.70 -5.49 8.52
N LEU A 58 3.08 -4.85 7.52
CA LEU A 58 2.56 -5.51 6.31
C LEU A 58 1.54 -6.61 6.65
N CYS A 59 0.52 -6.27 7.43
CA CYS A 59 -0.52 -7.22 7.82
C CYS A 59 -1.93 -6.62 7.79
N PRO A 60 -2.96 -7.46 7.65
CA PRO A 60 -4.35 -7.06 7.89
C PRO A 60 -4.62 -6.69 9.34
N PHE A 61 -5.49 -5.70 9.58
CA PHE A 61 -6.02 -5.38 10.91
C PHE A 61 -7.37 -4.66 10.83
N GLU A 62 -8.09 -4.61 11.96
CA GLU A 62 -9.36 -3.91 12.03
C GLU A 62 -9.20 -2.39 12.03
N ARG A 63 -9.96 -1.72 11.15
CA ARG A 63 -10.11 -0.27 11.14
C ARG A 63 -11.45 0.13 10.54
N LYS A 64 -12.47 0.34 11.37
CA LYS A 64 -13.84 0.63 10.92
C LYS A 64 -14.03 2.11 10.56
N GLU A 65 -13.20 2.97 11.14
CA GLU A 65 -13.30 4.43 11.04
C GLU A 65 -12.55 4.99 9.82
N ALA A 66 -11.88 4.14 9.04
CA ALA A 66 -11.15 4.56 7.86
C ALA A 66 -12.11 4.98 6.73
N LYS A 67 -11.77 6.08 6.07
CA LYS A 67 -12.60 6.75 5.08
C LYS A 67 -11.98 6.61 3.69
N PHE A 68 -12.79 6.76 2.65
CA PHE A 68 -12.29 6.78 1.28
C PHE A 68 -11.41 7.98 1.02
N VAL A 69 -10.28 7.76 0.34
CA VAL A 69 -9.46 8.86 -0.19
C VAL A 69 -10.21 9.49 -1.37
N VAL A 70 -10.52 10.79 -1.26
CA VAL A 70 -11.29 11.53 -2.27
C VAL A 70 -10.39 11.98 -3.43
N GLY A 71 -10.97 12.06 -4.63
CA GLY A 71 -10.32 12.68 -5.80
C GLY A 71 -9.32 11.78 -6.53
N ILE A 72 -9.39 10.46 -6.31
CA ILE A 72 -8.55 9.48 -7.00
C ILE A 72 -9.33 8.58 -7.96
N ASP A 73 -10.66 8.67 -8.01
CA ASP A 73 -11.50 7.69 -8.72
C ASP A 73 -11.14 7.56 -10.21
N CYS A 74 -10.77 8.66 -10.87
CA CYS A 74 -10.37 8.65 -12.28
C CYS A 74 -9.00 7.99 -12.55
N ILE A 75 -8.21 7.73 -11.52
CA ILE A 75 -6.88 7.13 -11.60
C ILE A 75 -6.74 5.87 -10.74
N ALA A 76 -7.77 5.47 -10.01
CA ALA A 76 -7.77 4.25 -9.23
C ALA A 76 -7.86 3.04 -10.17
N PHE A 77 -7.21 1.95 -9.80
CA PHE A 77 -7.46 0.64 -10.41
C PHE A 77 -8.80 0.08 -9.91
N GLU A 78 -9.30 -0.92 -10.62
CA GLU A 78 -10.44 -1.70 -10.14
C GLU A 78 -10.09 -2.42 -8.81
N PRO A 79 -11.08 -2.70 -7.96
CA PRO A 79 -10.86 -3.35 -6.65
C PRO A 79 -10.01 -4.61 -6.71
N GLU A 80 -10.38 -5.53 -7.60
CA GLU A 80 -9.72 -6.82 -7.75
C GLU A 80 -8.26 -6.65 -8.18
N GLN A 81 -8.02 -5.80 -9.17
CA GLN A 81 -6.69 -5.46 -9.64
C GLN A 81 -5.85 -4.82 -8.53
N THR A 82 -6.46 -3.99 -7.67
CA THR A 82 -5.77 -3.39 -6.52
C THR A 82 -5.32 -4.45 -5.52
N ILE A 83 -6.15 -5.47 -5.27
CA ILE A 83 -5.80 -6.58 -4.37
C ILE A 83 -4.71 -7.47 -4.96
N GLU A 84 -4.77 -7.79 -6.24
CA GLU A 84 -3.69 -8.55 -6.89
C GLU A 84 -2.38 -7.76 -6.91
N ARG A 85 -2.43 -6.46 -7.21
CA ARG A 85 -1.28 -5.56 -7.05
C ARG A 85 -0.75 -5.53 -5.61
N LEU A 86 -1.62 -5.57 -4.60
CA LEU A 86 -1.19 -5.64 -3.20
C LEU A 86 -0.40 -6.91 -2.92
N LYS A 87 -0.87 -8.08 -3.38
CA LYS A 87 -0.16 -9.35 -3.21
C LYS A 87 1.21 -9.31 -3.88
N GLN A 88 1.29 -8.81 -5.12
CA GLN A 88 2.55 -8.66 -5.84
C GLN A 88 3.51 -7.68 -5.17
N ALA A 89 2.99 -6.58 -4.62
CA ALA A 89 3.79 -5.58 -3.92
C ALA A 89 4.49 -6.16 -2.68
N LEU A 90 3.92 -7.19 -2.03
CA LEU A 90 4.57 -7.86 -0.90
C LEU A 90 5.86 -8.57 -1.30
N TYR A 91 5.91 -9.22 -2.47
CA TYR A 91 7.15 -9.86 -2.95
C TYR A 91 8.26 -8.84 -3.25
N VAL A 92 7.89 -7.60 -3.58
CA VAL A 92 8.84 -6.57 -4.02
C VAL A 92 9.32 -5.68 -2.87
N PHE A 93 8.43 -5.37 -1.93
CA PHE A 93 8.66 -4.31 -0.96
C PHE A 93 8.67 -4.77 0.50
N ALA A 94 8.54 -6.07 0.77
CA ALA A 94 8.52 -6.56 2.15
C ALA A 94 9.83 -6.38 2.92
N ASP A 95 10.94 -6.08 2.24
CA ASP A 95 12.24 -5.76 2.81
C ASP A 95 12.58 -4.26 2.79
N TRP A 96 11.72 -3.43 2.21
CA TRP A 96 11.91 -1.97 2.17
C TRP A 96 11.64 -1.36 3.54
N GLU A 97 12.50 -0.43 3.93
CA GLU A 97 12.41 0.20 5.24
C GLU A 97 11.36 1.31 5.25
N TYR A 98 10.42 1.22 6.18
CA TYR A 98 9.39 2.25 6.37
C TYR A 98 10.03 3.54 6.90
N THR A 99 9.78 4.65 6.22
CA THR A 99 10.16 5.99 6.67
C THR A 99 9.00 6.96 6.51
N VAL A 100 8.65 7.65 7.59
CA VAL A 100 7.63 8.71 7.58
C VAL A 100 7.85 9.71 6.42
N PRO A 101 9.06 10.23 6.15
CA PRO A 101 9.27 11.13 5.04
C PRO A 101 9.25 10.48 3.64
N GLY A 102 9.62 9.20 3.52
CA GLY A 102 9.87 8.55 2.23
C GLY A 102 8.90 7.41 1.94
N TRP A 103 9.39 6.18 2.10
CA TRP A 103 8.61 4.97 1.87
C TRP A 103 7.65 4.73 3.03
N ASN A 104 6.39 5.13 2.88
CA ASN A 104 5.39 5.02 3.94
C ASN A 104 4.06 4.43 3.45
N CYS A 105 3.07 4.41 4.34
CA CYS A 105 1.76 3.84 4.08
C CYS A 105 1.00 4.57 2.95
N GLU A 106 1.14 5.89 2.84
CA GLU A 106 0.53 6.66 1.75
C GLU A 106 1.18 6.28 0.42
N HIS A 107 2.51 6.26 0.39
CA HIS A 107 3.29 6.00 -0.80
C HIS A 107 3.01 4.61 -1.36
N PHE A 108 3.02 3.60 -0.49
CA PHE A 108 2.66 2.22 -0.84
C PHE A 108 1.20 2.08 -1.26
N GLY A 109 0.26 2.61 -0.47
CA GLY A 109 -1.17 2.53 -0.77
C GLY A 109 -1.51 3.17 -2.12
N ARG A 110 -0.95 4.35 -2.41
CA ARG A 110 -1.12 5.02 -3.71
C ARG A 110 -0.43 4.29 -4.85
N LEU A 111 0.76 3.72 -4.64
CA LEU A 111 1.44 2.91 -5.66
C LEU A 111 0.52 1.77 -6.12
N ILE A 112 -0.03 1.02 -5.16
CA ILE A 112 -0.87 -0.14 -5.44
C ILE A 112 -2.21 0.29 -6.05
N ALA A 113 -2.89 1.25 -5.44
CA ALA A 113 -4.24 1.64 -5.85
C ALA A 113 -4.30 2.52 -7.11
N THR A 114 -3.22 3.22 -7.47
CA THR A 114 -3.27 4.24 -8.56
C THR A 114 -2.08 4.26 -9.51
N ASP A 115 -1.01 3.50 -9.26
CA ASP A 115 0.28 3.59 -9.99
C ASP A 115 0.94 4.98 -9.90
N ARG A 116 0.49 5.84 -8.98
CA ARG A 116 0.98 7.22 -8.80
C ARG A 116 1.35 7.45 -7.34
N PRO A 117 2.50 6.92 -6.89
CA PRO A 117 2.88 7.02 -5.50
C PRO A 117 3.20 8.48 -5.14
N ARG A 118 2.77 8.90 -3.96
CA ARG A 118 2.96 10.26 -3.41
C ARG A 118 3.03 10.19 -1.89
N CYS A 119 3.72 11.15 -1.27
CA CYS A 119 3.62 11.43 0.16
C CYS A 119 3.28 12.91 0.36
N TYR A 120 2.04 13.23 0.74
CA TYR A 120 1.64 14.62 0.98
C TYR A 120 2.28 15.20 2.24
N GLN A 121 2.47 14.37 3.27
CA GLN A 121 3.06 14.79 4.55
C GLN A 121 4.51 15.29 4.40
N SER A 122 5.18 14.85 3.34
CA SER A 122 6.60 15.12 3.12
C SER A 122 6.86 15.91 1.86
N ARG A 123 5.80 16.38 1.18
CA ARG A 123 5.89 17.22 -0.02
C ARG A 123 6.84 18.42 0.15
N PRO A 124 6.87 19.14 1.29
CA PRO A 124 7.80 20.26 1.51
C PRO A 124 9.26 19.84 1.68
N ILE A 125 9.54 18.56 1.92
CA ILE A 125 10.89 18.02 2.18
C ILE A 125 11.20 16.82 1.28
N TRP A 126 10.48 16.68 0.16
CA TRP A 126 10.52 15.50 -0.71
C TRP A 126 11.94 15.21 -1.24
N TRP A 127 12.76 16.24 -1.43
CA TRP A 127 14.16 16.08 -1.83
C TRP A 127 15.02 15.41 -0.76
N LEU A 128 14.66 15.54 0.51
CA LEU A 128 15.35 14.88 1.63
C LEU A 128 14.95 13.43 1.80
N CYS A 129 13.90 12.92 1.16
CA CYS A 129 13.26 11.65 1.53
C CYS A 129 14.02 10.36 1.13
N ASN A 130 15.27 10.48 0.66
CA ASN A 130 16.17 9.35 0.32
C ASN A 130 16.83 8.72 1.58
N LEU A 131 16.14 8.70 2.72
CA LEU A 131 16.79 8.55 4.04
C LEU A 131 17.05 7.11 4.49
N THR A 132 16.91 6.10 3.63
CA THR A 132 17.26 4.72 4.01
C THR A 132 18.27 4.12 3.05
N THR A 133 19.06 3.19 3.57
CA THR A 133 19.98 2.37 2.79
C THR A 133 19.26 1.25 2.04
N LYS A 134 17.95 1.05 2.28
CA LYS A 134 17.12 -0.02 1.72
C LYS A 134 15.76 0.51 1.25
N GLY A 135 15.65 0.70 -0.07
CA GLY A 135 14.44 1.15 -0.75
C GLY A 135 14.45 2.65 -1.05
N ASP A 136 14.64 3.02 -2.32
CA ASP A 136 14.46 4.40 -2.76
C ASP A 136 13.02 4.60 -3.22
N HIS A 137 12.22 5.29 -2.41
CA HIS A 137 10.83 5.62 -2.71
C HIS A 137 10.66 6.28 -4.09
N LYS A 138 11.65 7.05 -4.59
CA LYS A 138 11.60 7.67 -5.94
C LYS A 138 11.60 6.62 -7.05
N THR A 139 12.17 5.46 -6.80
CA THR A 139 12.26 4.35 -7.76
C THR A 139 11.18 3.30 -7.59
N ALA A 140 10.39 3.34 -6.49
CA ALA A 140 9.38 2.32 -6.19
C ALA A 140 8.40 2.08 -7.35
N HIS A 141 7.99 3.15 -8.05
CA HIS A 141 7.12 3.04 -9.21
C HIS A 141 7.76 2.22 -10.34
N GLN A 142 9.00 2.55 -10.70
CA GLN A 142 9.74 1.86 -11.75
C GLN A 142 10.02 0.41 -11.36
N VAL A 143 10.49 0.19 -10.12
CA VAL A 143 10.77 -1.16 -9.57
C VAL A 143 9.52 -2.03 -9.64
N PHE A 144 8.36 -1.52 -9.23
CA PHE A 144 7.12 -2.30 -9.27
C PHE A 144 6.67 -2.59 -10.70
N ARG A 145 6.71 -1.60 -11.60
CA ARG A 145 6.34 -1.80 -13.01
C ARG A 145 7.23 -2.85 -13.67
N ASP A 146 8.54 -2.80 -13.44
CA ASP A 146 9.48 -3.75 -14.03
C ASP A 146 9.33 -5.17 -13.47
N TYR A 147 8.93 -5.30 -12.20
CA TYR A 147 8.53 -6.58 -11.63
C TYR A 147 7.24 -7.10 -12.28
N LEU A 148 6.18 -6.30 -12.31
CA LEU A 148 4.89 -6.69 -12.89
C LEU A 148 5.00 -7.05 -14.37
N LYS A 149 5.83 -6.35 -15.16
CA LYS A 149 6.11 -6.74 -16.57
C LYS A 149 6.62 -8.17 -16.72
N LYS A 150 7.25 -8.74 -15.69
CA LYS A 150 7.79 -10.11 -15.72
C LYS A 150 6.79 -11.14 -15.23
N VAL A 151 6.00 -10.82 -14.20
CA VAL A 151 5.13 -11.80 -13.52
C VAL A 151 3.66 -11.72 -13.96
N ASP A 152 3.15 -10.51 -14.17
CA ASP A 152 1.79 -10.27 -14.64
C ASP A 152 1.67 -8.85 -15.23
N PRO A 153 1.89 -8.71 -16.56
CA PRO A 153 1.82 -7.42 -17.23
C PRO A 153 0.43 -6.76 -17.18
N SER A 154 -0.64 -7.54 -16.97
CA SER A 154 -2.01 -7.02 -16.93
C SER A 154 -2.26 -6.14 -15.70
N LEU A 155 -1.44 -6.30 -14.66
CA LEU A 155 -1.49 -5.49 -13.46
C LEU A 155 -0.84 -4.10 -13.66
N ASN A 156 -0.15 -3.85 -14.78
CA ASN A 156 0.33 -2.52 -15.12
C ASN A 156 -0.75 -1.66 -15.79
N ARG A 157 -0.57 -0.35 -15.67
CA ARG A 157 -1.29 0.66 -16.45
C ARG A 157 -0.57 0.97 -17.76
#